data_AF-A0AAW1Q0D9-F1
#
_entry.id   AF-A0AAW1Q0D9-F1
#
_cell.length_a   1.000
_cell.length_b   1.000
_cell.length_c   1.000
_cell.angle_alpha   90.00
_cell.angle_beta   90.00
_cell.angle_gamma   90.00
#
_symmetry.space_group_name_H-M   'P 1'
#
loop_
_entity.id
_entity.type
_entity.pdbx_description
1 polymer ?
#
loop_
_entity_poly.entity_id
_entity_poly.type
_entity_poly.pdbx_seq_one_letter_code
_entity_poly.pdbx_strand_id
1 'polypeptide(L)'
;MLHLATSSEARIPSPTIPGGWHVTVALKHLPRFPGWNIENCSQAEIVGGPRWLWEAKNSRWVNDRKPLEDHLRESGREGLLADESGCLLEGLTSNLFVIAEIRPGEFEVQTAAVHHRVLEGIMRRHVLQACAHLRLPLQEISPVPRQASTWRAAFLTSSVRLMQPLDAIFAAADRHALSAYVNALGDRPTTYYDVERLLTAAARHASL
;
A
#
# COMPACT_ATOMS: atom_id res chain seq x y z
N MET A 1 39.38 50.59 16.13
CA MET A 1 40.17 49.58 16.85
C MET A 1 39.20 48.52 17.36
N LEU A 2 39.27 47.31 16.77
CA LEU A 2 38.72 45.97 17.13
C LEU A 2 37.36 45.76 17.88
N HIS A 3 36.51 44.90 17.28
CA HIS A 3 35.78 43.67 17.77
C HIS A 3 35.13 43.66 19.18
N LEU A 4 33.99 43.00 19.49
CA LEU A 4 33.22 41.86 18.95
C LEU A 4 31.77 41.87 19.55
N ALA A 5 30.84 41.13 18.94
CA ALA A 5 29.40 41.11 19.17
C ALA A 5 28.90 40.24 20.34
N THR A 6 27.66 40.47 20.83
CA THR A 6 26.73 39.40 21.23
C THR A 6 25.26 39.74 20.91
N SER A 7 24.54 38.68 20.55
CA SER A 7 23.19 38.49 20.02
C SER A 7 22.02 39.20 20.72
N SER A 8 21.08 39.72 19.91
CA SER A 8 19.66 39.77 20.26
C SER A 8 18.84 39.25 19.06
N GLU A 9 17.89 38.37 19.34
CA GLU A 9 17.14 37.57 18.37
C GLU A 9 16.31 38.43 17.41
N ALA A 10 16.66 38.39 16.13
CA ALA A 10 15.80 38.85 15.06
C ALA A 10 14.72 37.79 14.79
N ARG A 11 13.46 38.19 14.96
CA ARG A 11 12.26 37.41 14.65
C ARG A 11 12.28 36.94 13.19
N ILE A 12 12.40 35.63 12.96
CA ILE A 12 12.29 35.04 11.61
C ILE A 12 10.80 34.85 11.29
N PRO A 13 10.29 35.38 10.16
CA PRO A 13 8.89 35.25 9.77
C PRO A 13 8.54 33.79 9.45
N SER A 14 7.31 33.39 9.78
CA SER A 14 6.74 32.10 9.38
C SER A 14 6.86 31.95 7.86
N PRO A 15 7.46 30.87 7.33
CA PRO A 15 7.47 30.66 5.90
C PRO A 15 6.07 30.25 5.44
N THR A 16 5.40 31.14 4.72
CA THR A 16 4.45 30.71 3.67
C THR A 16 5.26 29.93 2.65
N ILE A 17 5.08 28.61 2.60
CA ILE A 17 5.71 27.73 1.60
C ILE A 17 4.65 27.38 0.54
N PRO A 18 4.73 27.94 -0.67
CA PRO A 18 3.99 27.44 -1.82
C PRO A 18 4.67 26.17 -2.32
N GLY A 19 3.97 25.04 -2.27
CA GLY A 19 4.48 23.73 -2.70
C GLY A 19 4.22 22.66 -1.64
N GLY A 20 3.18 21.85 -1.85
CA GLY A 20 2.89 20.71 -0.97
C GLY A 20 4.03 19.69 -1.07
N TRP A 21 4.59 19.31 0.07
CA TRP A 21 5.61 18.26 0.12
C TRP A 21 4.92 16.90 0.19
N HIS A 22 5.22 16.02 -0.76
CA HIS A 22 4.84 14.61 -0.68
C HIS A 22 5.86 13.86 0.18
N VAL A 23 5.47 13.45 1.38
CA VAL A 23 6.28 12.56 2.21
C VAL A 23 5.83 11.13 1.96
N THR A 24 6.74 10.25 1.58
CA THR A 24 6.49 8.81 1.49
C THR A 24 7.29 8.11 2.59
N VAL A 25 6.66 7.22 3.35
CA VAL A 25 7.34 6.41 4.37
C VAL A 25 7.42 4.96 3.89
N ALA A 26 8.63 4.40 3.87
CA ALA A 26 8.83 2.98 3.64
C ALA A 26 8.29 2.20 4.84
N LEU A 27 7.30 1.33 4.62
CA LEU A 27 6.77 0.44 5.65
C LEU A 27 7.64 -0.80 5.82
N LYS A 28 8.21 -1.30 4.71
CA LYS A 28 9.07 -2.48 4.71
C LYS A 28 9.90 -2.54 3.45
N HIS A 29 11.19 -2.85 3.61
CA HIS A 29 12.01 -3.47 2.57
C HIS A 29 12.00 -4.98 2.75
N LEU A 30 11.67 -5.71 1.69
CA LEU A 30 11.54 -7.16 1.72
C LEU A 30 12.88 -7.82 1.39
N PRO A 31 13.28 -8.87 2.14
CA PRO A 31 14.42 -9.69 1.79
C PRO A 31 14.37 -10.16 0.34
N ARG A 32 15.55 -10.19 -0.30
CA ARG A 32 15.70 -10.70 -1.67
C ARG A 32 15.74 -12.23 -1.62
N PHE A 33 14.86 -12.90 -2.37
CA PHE A 33 14.86 -14.36 -2.48
C PHE A 33 15.77 -14.85 -3.61
N PRO A 34 16.57 -15.91 -3.38
CA PRO A 34 17.31 -16.57 -4.45
C PRO A 34 16.36 -17.05 -5.55
N GLY A 35 16.62 -16.68 -6.80
CA GLY A 35 15.77 -17.02 -7.94
C GLY A 35 14.74 -15.97 -8.34
N TRP A 36 14.52 -14.92 -7.52
CA TRP A 36 13.89 -13.70 -8.02
C TRP A 36 14.91 -12.88 -8.80
N ASN A 37 14.60 -12.56 -10.06
CA ASN A 37 15.37 -11.57 -10.78
C ASN A 37 15.10 -10.19 -10.15
N ILE A 38 16.10 -9.67 -9.44
CA ILE A 38 16.03 -8.44 -8.65
C ILE A 38 15.71 -7.23 -9.54
N GLU A 39 16.09 -7.27 -10.82
CA GLU A 39 15.77 -6.21 -11.79
C GLU A 39 14.27 -6.09 -12.07
N ASN A 40 13.50 -7.13 -11.75
CA ASN A 40 12.06 -7.20 -12.01
C ASN A 40 11.20 -7.04 -10.74
N CYS A 41 11.76 -6.69 -9.59
CA CYS A 41 10.95 -6.36 -8.41
C CYS A 41 10.32 -4.96 -8.56
N SER A 42 9.09 -4.80 -8.10
CA SER A 42 8.39 -3.51 -8.10
C SER A 42 8.23 -2.98 -6.68
N GLN A 43 8.19 -1.66 -6.57
CA GLN A 43 7.78 -0.99 -5.33
C GLN A 43 6.27 -0.77 -5.36
N ALA A 44 5.65 -0.78 -4.19
CA ALA A 44 4.21 -0.56 -4.07
C ALA A 44 3.89 0.56 -3.07
N GLU A 45 2.80 1.27 -3.30
CA GLU A 45 2.31 2.36 -2.45
C GLU A 45 0.84 2.14 -2.08
N ILE A 46 0.48 2.38 -0.82
CA ILE A 46 -0.91 2.37 -0.37
C ILE A 46 -1.55 3.69 -0.82
N VAL A 47 -2.54 3.59 -1.71
CA VAL A 47 -3.11 4.76 -2.42
C VAL A 47 -4.61 4.94 -2.23
N GLY A 48 -5.33 3.96 -1.70
CA GLY A 48 -6.78 4.06 -1.62
C GLY A 48 -7.46 3.00 -0.78
N GLY A 49 -8.79 3.12 -0.74
CA GLY A 49 -9.69 2.23 0.01
C GLY A 49 -10.20 1.04 -0.81
N PRO A 50 -11.09 0.22 -0.21
CA PRO A 50 -11.73 -0.91 -0.89
C PRO A 50 -12.58 -0.47 -2.09
N ARG A 51 -12.81 -1.39 -3.02
CA ARG A 51 -13.65 -1.18 -4.20
C ARG A 51 -15.13 -1.24 -3.83
N TRP A 52 -15.97 -0.40 -4.44
CA TRP A 52 -17.42 -0.35 -4.16
C TRP A 52 -18.18 -1.64 -4.54
N LEU A 53 -17.69 -2.39 -5.53
CA LEU A 53 -18.24 -3.69 -5.94
C LEU A 53 -17.07 -4.63 -6.24
N TRP A 54 -16.53 -5.22 -5.18
CA TRP A 54 -15.32 -6.06 -5.21
C TRP A 54 -15.56 -7.42 -5.86
N GLU A 55 -16.79 -7.93 -5.83
CA GLU A 55 -17.13 -9.27 -6.34
C GLU A 55 -17.02 -9.39 -7.86
N ALA A 56 -16.99 -8.27 -8.60
CA ALA A 56 -17.04 -8.27 -10.05
C ALA A 56 -15.99 -7.35 -10.69
N LYS A 57 -15.47 -7.80 -11.84
CA LYS A 57 -14.77 -6.94 -12.79
C LYS A 57 -15.78 -6.03 -13.48
N ASN A 58 -16.01 -4.86 -12.89
CA ASN A 58 -16.93 -3.86 -13.43
C ASN A 58 -16.19 -2.69 -14.10
N SER A 59 -16.83 -2.07 -15.08
CA SER A 59 -16.29 -0.92 -15.82
C SER A 59 -16.17 0.35 -14.96
N ARG A 60 -17.00 0.48 -13.92
CA ARG A 60 -16.90 1.60 -12.99
C ARG A 60 -15.52 1.68 -12.33
N TRP A 61 -14.94 0.54 -11.97
CA TRP A 61 -13.60 0.49 -11.41
C TRP A 61 -12.51 1.06 -12.34
N VAL A 62 -12.70 0.98 -13.66
CA VAL A 62 -11.78 1.61 -14.62
C VAL A 62 -11.73 3.13 -14.43
N ASN A 63 -12.87 3.74 -14.13
CA ASN A 63 -12.94 5.17 -13.85
C ASN A 63 -12.48 5.49 -12.43
N ASP A 64 -12.92 4.70 -11.44
CA ASP A 64 -12.63 4.94 -10.02
C ASP A 64 -11.11 4.84 -9.72
N ARG A 65 -10.37 3.99 -10.44
CA ARG A 65 -8.91 3.84 -10.25
C ARG A 65 -8.07 4.86 -11.04
N LYS A 66 -8.65 5.55 -12.02
CA LYS A 66 -7.88 6.44 -12.92
C LYS A 66 -7.09 7.53 -12.18
N PRO A 67 -7.65 8.24 -11.19
CA PRO A 67 -6.87 9.23 -10.43
C PRO A 67 -5.72 8.60 -9.63
N LEU A 68 -5.91 7.38 -9.14
CA LEU A 68 -4.86 6.63 -8.43
C LEU A 68 -3.73 6.22 -9.38
N GLU A 69 -4.07 5.79 -10.59
CA GLU A 69 -3.09 5.47 -11.64
C GLU A 69 -2.32 6.69 -12.12
N ASP A 70 -3.00 7.83 -12.23
CA ASP A 70 -2.36 9.09 -12.63
C ASP A 70 -1.34 9.53 -11.57
N HIS A 71 -1.66 9.43 -10.27
CA HIS A 71 -0.71 9.62 -9.16
C HIS A 71 0.47 8.64 -9.24
N LEU A 72 0.18 7.35 -9.40
CA LEU A 72 1.21 6.32 -9.41
C LEU A 72 2.15 6.41 -10.61
N ARG A 73 1.69 6.96 -11.75
CA ARG A 73 2.53 7.16 -12.94
C ARG A 73 3.75 8.02 -12.65
N GLU A 74 3.62 9.01 -11.77
CA GLU A 74 4.72 9.87 -11.35
C GLU A 74 5.69 9.13 -10.43
N SER A 75 5.18 8.24 -9.58
CA SER A 75 5.99 7.45 -8.65
C SER A 75 6.67 6.22 -9.27
N GLY A 76 6.15 5.70 -10.39
CA GLY A 76 6.56 4.43 -10.98
C GLY A 76 6.22 3.19 -10.14
N ARG A 77 5.37 3.33 -9.10
CA ARG A 77 5.01 2.27 -8.16
C ARG A 77 3.72 1.55 -8.54
N GLU A 78 3.56 0.35 -8.02
CA GLU A 78 2.30 -0.38 -7.98
C GLU A 78 1.36 0.20 -6.92
N GLY A 79 0.06 0.21 -7.18
CA GLY A 79 -0.93 0.71 -6.23
C GLY A 79 -1.53 -0.39 -5.38
N LEU A 80 -1.58 -0.19 -4.06
CA LEU A 80 -2.26 -1.05 -3.08
C LEU A 80 -3.47 -0.33 -2.48
N LEU A 81 -4.50 -1.12 -2.23
CA LEU A 81 -5.70 -0.73 -1.49
C LEU A 81 -5.60 -1.27 -0.06
N ALA A 82 -6.13 -0.51 0.90
CA ALA A 82 -6.24 -0.90 2.29
C ALA A 82 -7.66 -0.68 2.81
N ASP A 83 -8.05 -1.42 3.86
CA ASP A 83 -9.29 -1.15 4.57
C ASP A 83 -9.15 0.02 5.55
N GLU A 84 -10.24 0.36 6.23
CA GLU A 84 -10.34 1.46 7.19
C GLU A 84 -9.42 1.28 8.41
N SER A 85 -8.99 0.05 8.69
CA SER A 85 -8.06 -0.30 9.77
C SER A 85 -6.59 -0.21 9.33
N GLY A 86 -6.37 0.10 8.05
CA GLY A 86 -5.06 0.12 7.39
C GLY A 86 -4.53 -1.27 7.03
N CYS A 87 -5.36 -2.33 7.07
CA CYS A 87 -4.97 -3.65 6.64
C CYS A 87 -4.97 -3.72 5.11
N LEU A 88 -3.95 -4.35 4.52
CA LEU A 88 -3.79 -4.41 3.07
C LEU A 88 -4.79 -5.38 2.44
N LEU A 89 -5.32 -5.00 1.28
CA LEU A 89 -6.36 -5.74 0.58
C LEU A 89 -5.83 -6.35 -0.71
N GLU A 90 -5.78 -5.56 -1.78
CA GLU A 90 -5.37 -5.97 -3.11
C GLU A 90 -4.70 -4.80 -3.83
N GLY A 91 -4.11 -5.05 -5.00
CA GLY A 91 -3.65 -3.97 -5.88
C GLY A 91 -4.78 -3.40 -6.75
N LEU A 92 -4.49 -2.37 -7.54
CA LEU A 92 -5.52 -1.76 -8.40
C LEU A 92 -6.09 -2.73 -9.44
N THR A 93 -5.31 -3.71 -9.90
CA THR A 93 -5.75 -4.74 -10.86
C THR A 93 -5.19 -6.14 -10.57
N SER A 94 -4.68 -6.32 -9.36
CA SER A 94 -3.94 -7.50 -8.93
C SER A 94 -4.35 -7.86 -7.52
N ASN A 95 -4.12 -9.10 -7.10
CA ASN A 95 -4.28 -9.51 -5.70
C ASN A 95 -2.92 -9.49 -5.00
N LEU A 96 -2.90 -9.13 -3.71
CA LEU A 96 -1.70 -9.09 -2.89
C LEU A 96 -1.53 -10.38 -2.09
N PHE A 97 -0.30 -10.86 -2.03
CA PHE A 97 0.13 -11.93 -1.15
C PHE A 97 1.38 -11.51 -0.38
N VAL A 98 1.47 -11.95 0.86
CA VAL A 98 2.63 -11.78 1.74
C VAL A 98 3.07 -13.14 2.24
N ILE A 99 4.38 -13.37 2.35
CA ILE A 99 4.95 -14.51 3.07
C ILE A 99 5.45 -13.99 4.42
N ALA A 100 4.78 -14.41 5.50
CA ALA A 100 5.11 -14.03 6.86
C ALA A 100 5.81 -15.17 7.59
N GLU A 101 6.84 -14.84 8.38
CA GLU A 101 7.42 -15.76 9.35
C GLU A 101 6.64 -15.65 10.66
N ILE A 102 5.81 -16.65 10.94
CA ILE A 102 4.91 -16.67 12.12
C ILE A 102 5.65 -17.14 13.38
N ARG A 103 6.69 -17.96 13.21
CA ARG A 103 7.67 -18.36 14.23
C ARG A 103 9.02 -18.59 13.53
N PRO A 104 10.15 -18.61 14.26
CA PRO A 104 11.45 -18.86 13.65
C PRO A 104 11.46 -20.12 12.78
N GLY A 105 11.65 -19.94 11.47
CA GLY A 105 11.64 -21.01 10.47
C GLY A 105 10.26 -21.53 10.03
N GLU A 106 9.16 -21.03 10.60
CA GLU A 106 7.79 -21.35 10.21
C GLU A 106 7.17 -20.21 9.39
N PHE A 107 6.79 -20.51 8.15
CA PHE A 107 6.26 -19.52 7.22
C PHE A 107 4.80 -19.79 6.86
N GLU A 108 4.08 -18.71 6.59
CA GLU A 108 2.69 -18.72 6.16
C GLU A 108 2.48 -17.70 5.03
N VAL A 109 1.65 -18.08 4.06
CA VAL A 109 1.18 -17.18 3.02
C VAL A 109 -0.09 -16.48 3.48
N GLN A 110 -0.15 -15.16 3.39
CA GLN A 110 -1.28 -14.33 3.79
C GLN A 110 -1.82 -13.56 2.58
N THR A 111 -3.14 -13.49 2.45
CA THR A 111 -3.85 -12.69 1.44
C THR A 111 -5.23 -12.30 1.95
N ALA A 112 -5.74 -11.13 1.58
CA ALA A 112 -7.09 -10.75 1.99
C ALA A 112 -8.14 -11.77 1.51
N ALA A 113 -9.09 -12.10 2.38
CA ALA A 113 -10.24 -12.93 2.03
C ALA A 113 -11.21 -12.16 1.13
N VAL A 114 -11.97 -12.87 0.29
CA VAL A 114 -12.98 -12.25 -0.60
C VAL A 114 -13.98 -11.40 0.19
N HIS A 115 -14.39 -11.86 1.38
CA HIS A 115 -15.31 -11.13 2.26
C HIS A 115 -14.70 -9.86 2.88
N HIS A 116 -13.39 -9.62 2.73
CA HIS A 116 -12.72 -8.35 3.08
C HIS A 116 -12.79 -7.31 1.96
N ARG A 117 -13.68 -7.50 0.97
CA ARG A 117 -13.89 -6.60 -0.17
C ARG A 117 -12.75 -6.59 -1.19
N VAL A 118 -12.27 -7.78 -1.56
CA VAL A 118 -11.29 -7.97 -2.67
C VAL A 118 -11.88 -8.80 -3.79
N LEU A 119 -11.36 -8.61 -5.01
CA LEU A 119 -11.78 -9.38 -6.17
C LEU A 119 -11.22 -10.80 -6.11
N GLU A 120 -12.06 -11.79 -6.36
CA GLU A 120 -11.64 -13.18 -6.53
C GLU A 120 -10.94 -13.39 -7.89
N GLY A 121 -9.69 -12.96 -7.99
CA GLY A 121 -8.90 -13.10 -9.22
C GLY A 121 -8.62 -14.57 -9.57
N ILE A 122 -8.65 -14.89 -10.87
CA ILE A 122 -8.32 -16.23 -11.37
C ILE A 122 -6.90 -16.65 -10.94
N MET A 123 -5.93 -15.74 -11.04
CA MET A 123 -4.56 -16.06 -10.62
C MET A 123 -4.42 -16.19 -9.10
N ARG A 124 -5.17 -15.40 -8.31
CA ARG A 124 -5.30 -15.63 -6.85
C ARG A 124 -5.76 -17.05 -6.57
N ARG A 125 -6.82 -17.53 -7.24
CA ARG A 125 -7.30 -18.91 -7.09
C ARG A 125 -6.21 -19.94 -7.40
N HIS A 126 -5.41 -19.72 -8.45
CA HIS A 126 -4.28 -20.60 -8.76
C HIS A 126 -3.20 -20.59 -7.67
N VAL A 127 -2.88 -19.43 -7.08
CA VAL A 127 -1.96 -19.36 -5.94
C VAL A 127 -2.50 -20.14 -4.74
N LEU A 128 -3.78 -19.97 -4.40
CA LEU A 128 -4.42 -20.72 -3.31
C LEU A 128 -4.35 -22.24 -3.54
N GLN A 129 -4.66 -22.68 -4.77
CA GLN A 129 -4.58 -24.08 -5.17
C GLN A 129 -3.15 -24.63 -5.12
N ALA A 130 -2.16 -23.84 -5.54
CA ALA A 130 -0.75 -24.21 -5.46
C ALA A 130 -0.30 -24.38 -4.01
N CYS A 131 -0.65 -23.44 -3.11
CA CYS A 131 -0.37 -23.56 -1.68
C CYS A 131 -1.00 -24.82 -1.07
N ALA A 132 -2.27 -25.10 -1.38
CA ALA A 132 -2.94 -26.31 -0.92
C ALA A 132 -2.26 -27.60 -1.44
N HIS A 133 -1.90 -27.64 -2.72
CA HIS A 133 -1.24 -28.80 -3.34
C HIS A 133 0.16 -29.05 -2.76
N LEU A 134 0.93 -27.98 -2.54
CA LEU A 134 2.27 -28.03 -1.97
C LEU A 134 2.28 -28.13 -0.44
N ARG A 135 1.10 -28.15 0.20
CA ARG A 135 0.93 -28.14 1.67
C ARG A 135 1.64 -26.96 2.35
N LEU A 136 1.64 -25.80 1.70
CA LEU A 136 2.12 -24.56 2.28
C LEU A 136 1.04 -23.96 3.17
N PRO A 137 1.34 -23.58 4.43
CA PRO A 137 0.39 -22.88 5.28
C PRO A 137 -0.09 -21.59 4.61
N LEU A 138 -1.40 -21.40 4.57
CA LEU A 138 -2.03 -20.23 3.97
C LEU A 138 -3.21 -19.76 4.82
N GLN A 139 -3.30 -18.45 5.01
CA GLN A 139 -4.44 -17.79 5.65
C GLN A 139 -5.03 -16.72 4.72
N GLU A 140 -6.34 -16.78 4.56
CA GLU A 140 -7.09 -15.71 3.92
C GLU A 140 -7.38 -14.60 4.95
N ILE A 141 -6.34 -13.88 5.35
CA ILE A 141 -6.38 -12.71 6.23
C ILE A 141 -5.70 -11.52 5.57
N SER A 142 -6.24 -10.32 5.77
CA SER A 142 -5.65 -9.08 5.24
C SER A 142 -4.30 -8.81 5.91
N PRO A 143 -3.17 -8.73 5.16
CA PRO A 143 -1.87 -8.45 5.76
C PRO A 143 -1.85 -7.11 6.50
N VAL A 144 -1.38 -7.09 7.75
CA VAL A 144 -1.38 -5.90 8.59
C VAL A 144 -0.01 -5.20 8.55
N PRO A 145 0.12 -3.95 8.09
CA PRO A 145 1.41 -3.25 8.00
C PRO A 145 2.23 -3.23 9.29
N ARG A 146 1.57 -3.17 10.47
CA ARG A 146 2.24 -3.27 11.79
C ARG A 146 3.06 -4.55 11.96
N GLN A 147 2.68 -5.62 11.27
CA GLN A 147 3.35 -6.90 11.34
C GLN A 147 4.41 -7.06 10.25
N ALA A 148 4.73 -6.00 9.49
CA ALA A 148 5.64 -6.10 8.35
C ALA A 148 7.07 -6.50 8.71
N SER A 149 7.48 -6.37 9.98
CA SER A 149 8.74 -6.94 10.49
C SER A 149 8.80 -8.47 10.31
N THR A 150 7.67 -9.16 10.41
CA THR A 150 7.53 -10.62 10.19
C THR A 150 7.53 -11.00 8.71
N TRP A 151 7.26 -10.05 7.81
CA TRP A 151 7.20 -10.33 6.38
C TRP A 151 8.59 -10.61 5.82
N ARG A 152 8.65 -11.64 4.98
CA ARG A 152 9.84 -12.09 4.28
C ARG A 152 9.72 -11.82 2.79
N ALA A 153 8.54 -12.01 2.21
CA ALA A 153 8.26 -11.69 0.81
C ALA A 153 6.88 -11.05 0.66
N ALA A 154 6.66 -10.37 -0.45
CA ALA A 154 5.33 -10.02 -0.92
C ALA A 154 5.31 -10.00 -2.44
N PHE A 155 4.14 -10.26 -3.03
CA PHE A 155 3.97 -10.22 -4.47
C PHE A 155 2.54 -9.87 -4.85
N LEU A 156 2.39 -9.30 -6.04
CA LEU A 156 1.12 -9.07 -6.71
C LEU A 156 0.88 -10.16 -7.75
N THR A 157 -0.38 -10.52 -7.99
CA THR A 157 -0.73 -11.49 -9.03
C THR A 157 -1.89 -11.00 -9.90
N SER A 158 -1.79 -11.23 -11.21
CA SER A 158 -2.83 -10.92 -12.20
C SER A 158 -2.67 -11.82 -13.42
N SER A 159 -3.70 -11.94 -14.26
CA SER A 159 -3.62 -12.74 -15.50
C SER A 159 -2.61 -12.21 -16.51
N VAL A 160 -2.13 -10.97 -16.36
CA VAL A 160 -1.17 -10.34 -17.29
C VAL A 160 0.27 -10.52 -16.80
N ARG A 161 0.53 -10.25 -15.52
CA ARG A 161 1.89 -10.29 -14.95
C ARG A 161 2.20 -11.57 -14.19
N LEU A 162 1.25 -12.51 -14.11
CA LEU A 162 1.28 -13.79 -13.36
C LEU A 162 1.68 -13.64 -11.89
N MET A 163 2.93 -13.26 -11.62
CA MET A 163 3.48 -12.95 -10.32
C MET A 163 4.48 -11.79 -10.46
N GLN A 164 4.21 -10.69 -9.76
CA GLN A 164 5.05 -9.50 -9.70
C GLN A 164 5.61 -9.36 -8.27
N PRO A 165 6.89 -9.64 -8.06
CA PRO A 165 7.55 -9.49 -6.77
C PRO A 165 7.53 -8.05 -6.28
N LEU A 166 7.43 -7.86 -4.95
CA LEU A 166 7.60 -6.57 -4.31
C LEU A 166 8.90 -6.52 -3.50
N ASP A 167 9.69 -5.46 -3.66
CA ASP A 167 10.89 -5.20 -2.85
C ASP A 167 10.64 -4.18 -1.72
N ALA A 168 9.66 -3.30 -1.88
CA ALA A 168 9.24 -2.37 -0.85
C ALA A 168 7.74 -2.02 -0.93
N ILE A 169 7.16 -1.77 0.24
CA ILE A 169 5.81 -1.22 0.39
C ILE A 169 5.91 0.12 1.12
N PHE A 170 5.23 1.12 0.58
CA PHE A 170 5.23 2.49 1.07
C PHE A 170 3.82 2.93 1.48
N ALA A 171 3.75 3.78 2.50
CA ALA A 171 2.56 4.57 2.77
C ALA A 171 2.82 6.01 2.30
N ALA A 172 1.90 6.56 1.50
CA ALA A 172 1.85 8.01 1.32
C ALA A 172 1.56 8.65 2.68
N ALA A 173 2.32 9.66 3.08
CA ALA A 173 2.03 10.48 4.26
C ALA A 173 1.37 11.81 3.89
N ASP A 174 1.16 12.08 2.59
CA ASP A 174 0.54 13.32 2.13
C ASP A 174 -1.00 13.26 2.20
N ARG A 175 -1.52 14.23 2.96
CA ARG A 175 -2.93 14.49 3.21
C ARG A 175 -3.65 15.07 1.97
N HIS A 176 -2.92 15.70 1.05
CA HIS A 176 -3.50 16.44 -0.08
C HIS A 176 -3.83 15.57 -1.30
N ALA A 177 -2.99 14.61 -1.69
CA ALA A 177 -3.28 13.70 -2.81
C ALA A 177 -4.51 12.82 -2.57
N LEU A 178 -4.66 12.27 -1.36
CA LEU A 178 -5.83 11.49 -0.97
C LEU A 178 -7.08 12.37 -0.76
N SER A 179 -6.94 13.61 -0.28
CA SER A 179 -8.05 14.57 -0.23
C SER A 179 -8.54 14.96 -1.64
N ALA A 180 -7.64 15.12 -2.61
CA ALA A 180 -8.01 15.34 -4.01
C ALA A 180 -8.75 14.14 -4.62
N TYR A 181 -8.35 12.90 -4.28
CA TYR A 181 -9.09 11.68 -4.65
C TYR A 181 -10.51 11.66 -4.05
N VAL A 182 -10.65 11.98 -2.76
CA VAL A 182 -11.96 12.07 -2.08
C VAL A 182 -12.84 13.16 -2.70
N ASN A 183 -12.27 14.32 -3.02
CA ASN A 183 -13.00 15.43 -3.63
C ASN A 183 -13.40 15.16 -5.09
N ALA A 184 -12.58 14.41 -5.85
CA ALA A 184 -12.86 14.06 -7.24
C ALA A 184 -14.00 13.03 -7.41
N LEU A 185 -14.36 12.30 -6.36
CA LEU A 185 -15.45 11.30 -6.38
C LEU A 185 -16.86 11.91 -6.25
N GLY A 186 -16.96 13.19 -5.86
CA GLY A 186 -18.23 13.92 -5.74
C GLY A 186 -19.24 13.30 -4.76
N ASP A 187 -20.50 13.71 -4.82
CA ASP A 187 -21.62 13.30 -3.95
C ASP A 187 -22.12 11.84 -4.19
N ARG A 188 -21.27 11.01 -4.79
CA ARG A 188 -21.58 9.59 -5.00
C ARG A 188 -21.49 8.87 -3.65
N PRO A 189 -22.32 7.84 -3.39
CA PRO A 189 -22.27 7.08 -2.15
C PRO A 189 -21.04 6.16 -2.14
N THR A 190 -19.86 6.75 -2.11
CA THR A 190 -18.67 6.17 -1.52
C THR A 190 -18.75 6.52 -0.06
N THR A 191 -18.89 5.51 0.79
CA THR A 191 -18.79 5.64 2.24
C THR A 191 -17.63 6.57 2.58
N TYR A 192 -17.99 7.75 3.04
CA TYR A 192 -17.10 8.84 3.41
C TYR A 192 -16.14 8.32 4.49
N TYR A 193 -14.87 8.08 4.15
CA TYR A 193 -13.90 7.70 5.17
C TYR A 193 -12.72 8.64 5.17
N ASP A 194 -12.48 9.16 6.37
CA ASP A 194 -11.49 10.14 6.75
C ASP A 194 -10.10 9.61 6.43
N VAL A 195 -9.56 10.06 5.31
CA VAL A 195 -8.17 9.86 4.88
C VAL A 195 -7.20 10.19 6.02
N GLU A 196 -7.53 11.18 6.85
CA GLU A 196 -6.73 11.55 8.01
C GLU A 196 -6.64 10.40 9.02
N ARG A 197 -7.67 9.56 9.18
CA ARG A 197 -7.62 8.35 10.00
C ARG A 197 -6.78 7.24 9.37
N LEU A 198 -6.82 7.03 8.05
CA LEU A 198 -5.99 6.04 7.37
C LEU A 198 -4.50 6.40 7.47
N LEU A 199 -4.17 7.67 7.22
CA LEU A 199 -2.83 8.22 7.35
C LEU A 199 -2.36 8.25 8.81
N THR A 200 -3.24 8.62 9.76
CA THR A 200 -2.91 8.62 11.19
C THR A 200 -2.74 7.21 11.73
N ALA A 201 -3.53 6.23 11.28
CA ALA A 201 -3.32 4.83 11.58
C ALA A 201 -1.96 4.39 11.00
N ALA A 202 -1.71 4.55 9.69
CA ALA A 202 -0.44 4.18 9.08
C ALA A 202 0.78 4.84 9.77
N ALA A 203 0.70 6.13 10.11
CA ALA A 203 1.79 6.90 10.73
C ALA A 203 2.01 6.56 12.22
N ARG A 204 0.96 6.42 13.04
CA ARG A 204 1.09 5.99 14.46
C ARG A 204 1.69 4.59 14.59
N HIS A 205 1.65 3.83 13.52
CA HIS A 205 2.07 2.44 13.47
C HIS A 205 3.44 2.22 12.80
N ALA A 206 4.04 3.28 12.24
CA ALA A 206 5.41 3.28 11.71
C ALA A 206 6.43 3.88 12.70
N SER A 207 5.98 4.43 13.84
CA SER A 207 6.82 5.10 14.85
C SER A 207 7.08 4.26 16.12
N LEU A 208 6.98 2.93 16.04
CA LEU A 208 7.32 1.96 17.10
C LEU A 208 8.10 0.80 16.51
#